data_AF-E6PP89-F1
#
_entry.id   AF-E6PP89-F1
#
_cell.length_a   1.000
_cell.length_b   1.000
_cell.length_c   1.000
_cell.angle_alpha   90.00
_cell.angle_beta   90.00
_cell.angle_gamma   90.00
#
_symmetry.space_group_name_H-M   'P 1'
#
loop_
_entity.id
_entity.type
_entity.pdbx_description
1 polymer ?
#
loop_
_entity_poly.entity_id
_entity_poly.type
_entity_poly.pdbx_seq_one_letter_code
_entity_poly.pdbx_strand_id
1 'polypeptide(L)'
;MLSGPFHVEGAEPGDLLIVDILEIDSCDQEDSGPFSGMGWGYTGVFATKNGGGFLTDRFPDAYKVIWDFNGDIATSRHIPEVSYAGIHHPGLMGTAPSAELLAKWTKRETALIATDPMRVPPLALPPLPDSAILGSLKGAEFDRVAREAARTAPPRENGGNQDIKNLTAGSRVFYPVFVPGAKLSFGDLHFSQGDGEITFCGAIEMGGFMDLHVDLIKGGMEKYGVRENAIFMPGIRDPHYSEWIAFSGVSVDSKGKQHYLDSWLAYMNACNHAIDYLMKFGYTDIQAYMILGTAPVEGRLSGVVDIPNACSTIYIPRAIFDFDIRPSAKGAPHQVKQGMQVPRSSN
;
A
#
# COMPACT_ATOMS: atom_id res chain seq x y z
N MET A 1 -12.20 -5.81 1.19
CA MET A 1 -13.56 -5.56 1.76
C MET A 1 -13.39 -4.70 3.00
N LEU A 2 -14.39 -3.90 3.39
CA LEU A 2 -14.28 -2.97 4.52
C LEU A 2 -15.27 -3.30 5.63
N SER A 3 -14.81 -3.16 6.88
CA SER A 3 -15.64 -3.14 8.07
C SER A 3 -16.17 -1.72 8.29
N GLY A 4 -17.50 -1.60 8.45
CA GLY A 4 -18.20 -0.33 8.58
C GLY A 4 -19.43 -0.23 7.67
N PRO A 5 -19.98 0.98 7.46
CA PRO A 5 -19.56 2.23 8.08
C PRO A 5 -20.01 2.37 9.54
N PHE A 6 -19.09 2.72 10.43
CA PHE A 6 -19.36 3.07 11.82
C PHE A 6 -19.91 4.51 11.90
N HIS A 7 -21.03 4.68 12.60
CA HIS A 7 -21.64 5.99 12.82
C HIS A 7 -21.13 6.60 14.12
N VAL A 8 -20.57 7.81 14.04
CA VAL A 8 -20.06 8.55 15.20
C VAL A 8 -21.08 9.61 15.60
N GLU A 9 -21.72 9.45 16.75
CA GLU A 9 -22.75 10.39 17.22
C GLU A 9 -22.18 11.81 17.38
N GLY A 10 -22.93 12.82 16.92
CA GLY A 10 -22.53 14.23 17.00
C GLY A 10 -21.56 14.72 15.92
N ALA A 11 -21.04 13.84 15.06
CA ALA A 11 -20.18 14.24 13.94
C ALA A 11 -21.01 14.89 12.83
N GLU A 12 -20.57 16.05 12.35
CA GLU A 12 -21.24 16.83 11.30
C GLU A 12 -20.25 17.24 10.20
N PRO A 13 -20.72 17.50 8.97
CA PRO A 13 -19.87 18.02 7.91
C PRO A 13 -19.10 19.28 8.35
N GLY A 14 -17.79 19.30 8.14
CA GLY A 14 -16.90 20.38 8.59
C GLY A 14 -16.09 20.07 9.86
N ASP A 15 -16.44 19.00 10.58
CA ASP A 15 -15.65 18.49 11.71
C ASP A 15 -14.40 17.74 11.26
N LEU A 16 -13.45 17.55 12.18
CA LEU A 16 -12.45 16.49 12.05
C LEU A 16 -12.82 15.33 12.97
N LEU A 17 -12.84 14.13 12.41
CA LEU A 17 -12.88 12.89 13.17
C LEU A 17 -11.45 12.52 13.56
N ILE A 18 -11.19 12.53 14.87
CA ILE A 18 -9.97 11.96 15.45
C ILE A 18 -10.15 10.45 15.48
N VAL A 19 -9.17 9.71 14.94
CA VAL A 19 -9.10 8.25 15.02
C VAL A 19 -7.72 7.87 15.56
N ASP A 20 -7.70 7.33 16.77
CA ASP A 20 -6.52 6.75 17.39
C ASP A 20 -6.48 5.26 17.08
N ILE A 21 -5.39 4.79 16.47
CA ILE A 21 -5.12 3.36 16.27
C ILE A 21 -4.48 2.86 17.56
N LEU A 22 -5.22 2.14 18.38
CA LEU A 22 -4.72 1.63 19.67
C LEU A 22 -3.94 0.33 19.49
N GLU A 23 -4.47 -0.55 18.64
CA GLU A 23 -3.92 -1.86 18.33
C GLU A 23 -4.30 -2.25 16.90
N ILE A 24 -3.41 -3.02 16.25
CA ILE A 24 -3.68 -3.65 14.96
C ILE A 24 -2.87 -4.94 14.87
N ASP A 25 -3.55 -6.04 14.59
CA ASP A 25 -2.91 -7.35 14.52
C ASP A 25 -3.70 -8.34 13.66
N SER A 26 -3.11 -9.50 13.39
CA SER A 26 -3.70 -10.57 12.59
C SER A 26 -4.86 -11.30 13.31
N CYS A 27 -5.66 -12.06 12.56
CA CYS A 27 -6.81 -12.79 13.14
C CYS A 27 -6.36 -13.97 14.01
N ASP A 28 -6.80 -13.99 15.27
CA ASP A 28 -6.52 -15.00 16.29
C ASP A 28 -5.02 -15.17 16.62
N GLN A 29 -4.70 -15.28 17.92
CA GLN A 29 -3.34 -15.65 18.40
C GLN A 29 -3.01 -17.14 18.11
N GLU A 30 -3.64 -17.75 17.10
CA GLU A 30 -3.38 -19.12 16.70
C GLU A 30 -2.23 -19.15 15.70
N ASP A 31 -1.20 -19.96 15.97
CA ASP A 31 0.01 -20.07 15.15
C ASP A 31 -0.24 -20.57 13.70
N SER A 32 -1.47 -21.01 13.37
CA SER A 32 -1.84 -21.44 12.01
C SER A 32 -3.35 -21.57 11.81
N GLY A 33 -3.86 -21.23 10.62
CA GLY A 33 -5.25 -21.50 10.23
C GLY A 33 -5.49 -21.44 8.72
N PRO A 34 -6.71 -21.78 8.26
CA PRO A 34 -7.02 -21.87 6.82
C PRO A 34 -7.21 -20.51 6.14
N PHE A 35 -7.30 -19.41 6.91
CA PHE A 35 -7.54 -18.07 6.40
C PHE A 35 -6.30 -17.17 6.57
N SER A 36 -6.09 -16.27 5.61
CA SER A 36 -5.07 -15.23 5.74
C SER A 36 -5.34 -14.39 6.99
N GLY A 37 -4.32 -14.14 7.80
CA GLY A 37 -4.42 -13.57 9.14
C GLY A 37 -4.24 -14.58 10.27
N MET A 38 -4.46 -15.88 10.03
CA MET A 38 -4.26 -16.93 11.05
C MET A 38 -2.86 -17.52 10.96
N GLY A 39 -1.86 -16.74 11.37
CA GLY A 39 -0.44 -17.12 11.33
C GLY A 39 0.23 -17.02 9.96
N TRP A 40 -0.47 -16.53 8.93
CA TRP A 40 0.11 -16.30 7.61
C TRP A 40 -0.60 -15.19 6.83
N GLY A 41 0.10 -14.62 5.85
CA GLY A 41 -0.40 -13.63 4.90
C GLY A 41 0.13 -13.88 3.49
N TYR A 42 -0.24 -13.02 2.53
CA TYR A 42 0.24 -13.16 1.15
C TYR A 42 0.64 -11.84 0.53
N THR A 43 1.51 -11.93 -0.47
CA THR A 43 1.80 -10.84 -1.40
C THR A 43 1.74 -11.41 -2.80
N GLY A 44 1.37 -10.60 -3.77
CA GLY A 44 1.33 -10.97 -5.15
C GLY A 44 1.77 -9.86 -6.08
N VAL A 45 1.83 -10.21 -7.35
CA VAL A 45 1.88 -9.26 -8.44
C VAL A 45 0.73 -9.64 -9.35
N PHE A 46 -0.09 -8.67 -9.75
CA PHE A 46 -1.14 -8.93 -10.71
C PHE A 46 -0.56 -8.99 -12.13
N ALA A 47 -1.11 -9.88 -12.95
CA ALA A 47 -0.80 -9.90 -14.37
C ALA A 47 -1.21 -8.57 -15.04
N THR A 48 -0.50 -8.13 -16.07
CA THR A 48 -0.75 -6.85 -16.75
C THR A 48 -2.18 -6.71 -17.25
N LYS A 49 -2.81 -7.80 -17.72
CA LYS A 49 -4.21 -7.78 -18.19
C LYS A 49 -5.24 -7.76 -17.05
N ASN A 50 -4.82 -7.92 -15.79
CA ASN A 50 -5.69 -8.03 -14.63
C ASN A 50 -5.15 -7.24 -13.42
N GLY A 51 -4.82 -5.96 -13.62
CA GLY A 51 -4.38 -5.04 -12.56
C GLY A 51 -3.00 -4.45 -12.82
N GLY A 52 -2.01 -5.29 -13.15
CA GLY A 52 -0.62 -4.89 -13.31
C GLY A 52 0.05 -4.48 -11.99
N GLY A 53 0.99 -3.53 -12.07
CA GLY A 53 1.69 -2.99 -10.90
C GLY A 53 2.75 -1.97 -11.29
N PHE A 54 3.58 -1.55 -10.32
CA PHE A 54 4.62 -0.54 -10.56
C PHE A 54 5.61 -0.95 -11.66
N LEU A 55 6.05 -2.20 -11.62
CA LEU A 55 7.00 -2.78 -12.58
C LEU A 55 6.34 -3.75 -13.56
N THR A 56 5.11 -3.45 -14.01
CA THR A 56 4.32 -4.37 -14.86
C THR A 56 5.01 -4.79 -16.16
N ASP A 57 5.87 -3.94 -16.73
CA ASP A 57 6.62 -4.28 -17.95
C ASP A 57 7.72 -5.31 -17.69
N ARG A 58 8.30 -5.30 -16.48
CA ARG A 58 9.31 -6.27 -16.04
C ARG A 58 8.67 -7.57 -15.53
N PHE A 59 7.52 -7.46 -14.87
CA PHE A 59 6.77 -8.58 -14.30
C PHE A 59 5.33 -8.60 -14.84
N PRO A 60 5.12 -9.03 -16.09
CA PRO A 60 3.80 -8.96 -16.73
C PRO A 60 2.84 -10.07 -16.30
N ASP A 61 3.36 -11.12 -15.67
CA ASP A 61 2.62 -12.30 -15.21
C ASP A 61 2.11 -12.14 -13.78
N ALA A 62 1.20 -13.02 -13.36
CA ALA A 62 0.78 -13.07 -11.97
C ALA A 62 1.76 -13.90 -11.14
N TYR A 63 2.07 -13.41 -9.93
CA TYR A 63 2.95 -14.09 -8.98
C TYR A 63 2.34 -14.08 -7.59
N LYS A 64 2.78 -15.01 -6.73
CA LYS A 64 2.35 -15.02 -5.32
C LYS A 64 3.47 -15.49 -4.39
N VAL A 65 3.62 -14.81 -3.26
CA VAL A 65 4.45 -15.20 -2.13
C VAL A 65 3.53 -15.33 -0.91
N ILE A 66 3.74 -16.37 -0.12
CA ILE A 66 3.11 -16.53 1.20
C ILE A 66 4.13 -16.21 2.27
N TRP A 67 3.68 -15.53 3.31
CA TRP A 67 4.44 -15.14 4.48
C TRP A 67 3.86 -15.84 5.69
N ASP A 68 4.72 -16.45 6.49
CA ASP A 68 4.35 -17.14 7.72
C ASP A 68 4.76 -16.23 8.90
N PHE A 69 3.87 -16.06 9.88
CA PHE A 69 4.04 -15.16 11.02
C PHE A 69 4.50 -15.94 12.26
N ASN A 70 5.52 -15.43 12.95
CA ASN A 70 5.96 -15.94 14.23
C ASN A 70 6.09 -14.78 15.22
N GLY A 71 5.00 -14.53 15.96
CA GLY A 71 4.79 -13.22 16.58
C GLY A 71 4.83 -12.13 15.52
N ASP A 72 5.56 -11.04 15.79
CA ASP A 72 5.71 -9.93 14.85
C ASP A 72 6.71 -10.22 13.72
N ILE A 73 7.32 -11.40 13.63
CA ILE A 73 8.31 -11.70 12.58
C ILE A 73 7.64 -12.39 11.39
N ALA A 74 7.80 -11.80 10.20
CA ALA A 74 7.47 -12.44 8.93
C ALA A 74 8.66 -13.20 8.35
N THR A 75 8.41 -14.40 7.85
CA THR A 75 9.33 -15.16 7.00
C THR A 75 8.60 -15.71 5.79
N SER A 76 9.33 -16.10 4.74
CA SER A 76 8.69 -16.72 3.58
C SER A 76 9.45 -17.93 3.09
N ARG A 77 8.74 -19.05 2.90
CA ARG A 77 9.27 -20.23 2.21
C ARG A 77 9.71 -19.97 0.76
N HIS A 78 9.25 -18.88 0.15
CA HIS A 78 9.61 -18.51 -1.23
C HIS A 78 10.78 -17.51 -1.31
N ILE A 79 11.13 -16.86 -0.18
CA ILE A 79 12.18 -15.85 -0.09
C ILE A 79 13.09 -16.24 1.08
N PRO A 80 14.06 -17.14 0.84
CA PRO A 80 14.93 -17.64 1.91
C PRO A 80 15.88 -16.57 2.43
N GLU A 81 16.34 -16.77 3.67
CA GLU A 81 17.37 -15.95 4.34
C GLU A 81 16.94 -14.49 4.56
N VAL A 82 15.62 -14.26 4.62
CA VAL A 82 14.99 -12.99 4.96
C VAL A 82 14.01 -13.20 6.12
N SER A 83 14.12 -12.36 7.13
CA SER A 83 13.15 -12.25 8.22
C SER A 83 13.09 -10.82 8.74
N TYR A 84 11.91 -10.34 9.12
CA TYR A 84 11.77 -8.99 9.63
C TYR A 84 10.52 -8.80 10.48
N ALA A 85 10.58 -7.83 11.38
CA ALA A 85 9.43 -7.40 12.15
C ALA A 85 8.41 -6.68 11.24
N GLY A 86 7.14 -7.03 11.40
CA GLY A 86 6.04 -6.39 10.70
C GLY A 86 5.89 -4.93 11.08
N ILE A 87 5.38 -4.14 10.15
CA ILE A 87 4.94 -2.76 10.40
C ILE A 87 3.42 -2.75 10.24
N HIS A 88 2.69 -3.23 11.25
CA HIS A 88 1.25 -3.49 11.11
C HIS A 88 0.47 -2.19 10.89
N HIS A 89 -0.32 -2.10 9.82
CA HIS A 89 -1.12 -0.91 9.48
C HIS A 89 -2.33 -1.27 8.61
N PRO A 90 -3.39 -0.44 8.58
CA PRO A 90 -4.42 -0.52 7.55
C PRO A 90 -3.92 0.16 6.26
N GLY A 91 -4.02 -0.54 5.13
CA GLY A 91 -3.95 0.07 3.80
C GLY A 91 -5.12 1.02 3.56
N LEU A 92 -6.31 0.64 4.05
CA LEU A 92 -7.54 1.40 3.85
C LEU A 92 -8.22 1.84 5.14
N MET A 93 -8.31 3.16 5.37
CA MET A 93 -9.16 3.75 6.40
C MET A 93 -9.65 5.16 6.00
N GLY A 94 -10.92 5.47 6.23
CA GLY A 94 -11.46 6.80 5.91
C GLY A 94 -12.95 6.99 6.18
N THR A 95 -13.42 8.22 6.01
CA THR A 95 -14.84 8.63 6.20
C THR A 95 -15.63 8.50 4.90
N ALA A 96 -16.96 8.49 4.94
CA ALA A 96 -17.74 8.48 3.70
C ALA A 96 -17.72 9.86 3.02
N PRO A 97 -17.68 9.91 1.67
CA PRO A 97 -17.79 11.17 0.94
C PRO A 97 -19.20 11.75 1.03
N SER A 98 -19.32 13.07 0.83
CA SER A 98 -20.60 13.68 0.47
C SER A 98 -20.97 13.33 -0.97
N ALA A 99 -22.25 13.49 -1.34
CA ALA A 99 -22.71 13.31 -2.72
C ALA A 99 -21.95 14.24 -3.71
N GLU A 100 -21.63 15.46 -3.28
CA GLU A 100 -20.84 16.39 -4.10
C GLU A 100 -19.42 15.90 -4.32
N LEU A 101 -18.76 15.39 -3.27
CA LEU A 101 -17.40 14.87 -3.36
C LEU A 101 -17.36 13.61 -4.23
N LEU A 102 -18.31 12.69 -4.07
CA LEU A 102 -18.46 11.52 -4.92
C LEU A 102 -18.65 11.93 -6.40
N ALA A 103 -19.49 12.92 -6.69
CA ALA A 103 -19.68 13.42 -8.05
C ALA A 103 -18.39 14.01 -8.65
N LYS A 104 -17.57 14.71 -7.85
CA LYS A 104 -16.26 15.22 -8.29
C LYS A 104 -15.31 14.09 -8.67
N TRP A 105 -15.25 13.03 -7.85
CA TRP A 105 -14.44 11.84 -8.13
C TRP A 105 -14.86 11.17 -9.43
N THR A 106 -16.16 10.85 -9.56
CA THR A 106 -16.71 10.20 -10.75
C THR A 106 -16.40 11.01 -12.01
N LYS A 107 -16.60 12.34 -11.97
CA LYS A 107 -16.34 13.22 -13.10
C LYS A 107 -14.87 13.17 -13.55
N ARG A 108 -13.92 13.36 -12.62
CA ARG A 108 -12.49 13.45 -12.97
C ARG A 108 -11.90 12.11 -13.38
N GLU A 109 -12.30 11.02 -12.72
CA GLU A 109 -11.80 9.67 -13.02
C GLU A 109 -12.37 9.13 -14.34
N THR A 110 -13.64 9.42 -14.63
CA THR A 110 -14.24 9.09 -15.94
C THR A 110 -13.59 9.91 -17.06
N ALA A 111 -13.30 11.19 -16.83
CA ALA A 111 -12.57 12.01 -17.80
C ALA A 111 -11.17 11.45 -18.09
N LEU A 112 -10.47 10.94 -17.07
CA LEU A 112 -9.16 10.29 -17.24
C LEU A 112 -9.29 9.00 -18.08
N ILE A 113 -10.25 8.13 -17.76
CA ILE A 113 -10.53 6.92 -18.55
C ILE A 113 -10.79 7.28 -20.03
N ALA A 114 -11.57 8.34 -20.29
CA ALA A 114 -11.90 8.76 -21.64
C ALA A 114 -10.68 9.20 -22.48
N THR A 115 -9.52 9.48 -21.86
CA THR A 115 -8.29 9.84 -22.60
C THR A 115 -7.64 8.63 -23.29
N ASP A 116 -7.80 7.43 -22.72
CA ASP A 116 -7.34 6.16 -23.30
C ASP A 116 -8.19 5.00 -22.77
N PRO A 117 -9.43 4.82 -23.26
CA PRO A 117 -10.41 3.92 -22.66
C PRO A 117 -10.07 2.44 -22.82
N MET A 118 -9.14 2.10 -23.72
CA MET A 118 -8.72 0.72 -24.00
C MET A 118 -7.34 0.40 -23.40
N ARG A 119 -6.76 1.31 -22.61
CA ARG A 119 -5.46 1.11 -21.97
C ARG A 119 -5.49 -0.12 -21.05
N VAL A 120 -4.42 -0.91 -21.11
CA VAL A 120 -4.18 -2.03 -20.20
C VAL A 120 -2.78 -1.85 -19.58
N PRO A 121 -2.66 -1.77 -18.23
CA PRO A 121 -3.74 -1.72 -17.24
C PRO A 121 -4.60 -0.44 -17.34
N PRO A 122 -5.85 -0.42 -16.81
CA PRO A 122 -6.73 0.74 -16.91
C PRO A 122 -6.17 1.96 -16.14
N LEU A 123 -6.55 3.16 -16.57
CA LEU A 123 -6.11 4.42 -15.93
C LEU A 123 -6.85 4.70 -14.60
N ALA A 124 -8.11 4.30 -14.50
CA ALA A 124 -8.92 4.37 -13.29
C ALA A 124 -10.03 3.31 -13.38
N LEU A 125 -10.72 3.06 -12.26
CA LEU A 125 -11.75 2.04 -12.17
C LEU A 125 -13.14 2.69 -12.04
N PRO A 126 -14.03 2.53 -13.04
CA PRO A 126 -15.40 3.04 -12.92
C PRO A 126 -16.20 2.22 -11.89
N PRO A 127 -17.36 2.72 -11.43
CA PRO A 127 -18.32 1.92 -10.67
C PRO A 127 -18.59 0.57 -11.33
N LEU A 128 -18.62 -0.50 -10.53
CA LEU A 128 -18.83 -1.87 -11.01
C LEU A 128 -19.95 -2.54 -10.21
N PRO A 129 -21.19 -2.57 -10.74
CA PRO A 129 -22.35 -3.09 -10.01
C PRO A 129 -22.25 -4.57 -9.64
N ASP A 130 -21.69 -5.40 -10.53
CA ASP A 130 -21.75 -6.86 -10.46
C ASP A 130 -21.04 -7.48 -9.24
N SER A 131 -20.20 -6.71 -8.55
CA SER A 131 -19.47 -7.15 -7.36
C SER A 131 -19.58 -6.15 -6.19
N ALA A 132 -20.56 -5.25 -6.26
CA ALA A 132 -20.76 -4.24 -5.22
C ALA A 132 -21.31 -4.87 -3.93
N ILE A 133 -20.63 -4.61 -2.81
CA ILE A 133 -21.10 -4.96 -1.46
C ILE A 133 -21.47 -3.66 -0.76
N LEU A 134 -22.78 -3.40 -0.65
CA LEU A 134 -23.33 -2.11 -0.20
C LEU A 134 -24.03 -2.21 1.16
N GLY A 135 -23.49 -3.06 2.04
CA GLY A 135 -24.03 -3.29 3.38
C GLY A 135 -25.46 -3.81 3.36
N SER A 136 -26.37 -3.08 3.99
CA SER A 136 -27.77 -3.48 4.16
C SER A 136 -28.72 -3.04 3.03
N LEU A 137 -28.21 -2.35 1.99
CA LEU A 137 -29.04 -1.89 0.87
C LEU A 137 -29.61 -3.09 0.08
N LYS A 138 -30.86 -2.96 -0.38
CA LYS A 138 -31.58 -3.98 -1.17
C LYS A 138 -32.46 -3.34 -2.24
N GLY A 139 -32.83 -4.12 -3.26
CA GLY A 139 -33.78 -3.72 -4.29
C GLY A 139 -33.34 -2.48 -5.08
N ALA A 140 -34.29 -1.61 -5.42
CA ALA A 140 -34.04 -0.45 -6.28
C ALA A 140 -32.95 0.51 -5.75
N GLU A 141 -32.83 0.64 -4.42
CA GLU A 141 -31.78 1.47 -3.81
C GLU A 141 -30.40 0.83 -3.93
N PHE A 142 -30.30 -0.49 -3.79
CA PHE A 142 -29.06 -1.22 -4.08
C PHE A 142 -28.67 -1.01 -5.54
N ASP A 143 -29.60 -1.22 -6.47
CA ASP A 143 -29.34 -1.11 -7.90
C ASP A 143 -28.86 0.30 -8.29
N ARG A 144 -29.47 1.32 -7.69
CA ARG A 144 -29.08 2.72 -7.88
C ARG A 144 -27.66 2.96 -7.38
N VAL A 145 -27.39 2.62 -6.12
CA VAL A 145 -26.08 2.88 -5.49
C VAL A 145 -24.97 2.06 -6.15
N ALA A 146 -25.22 0.83 -6.58
CA ALA A 146 -24.24 -0.03 -7.23
C ALA A 146 -23.71 0.57 -8.56
N ARG A 147 -24.51 1.40 -9.24
CA ARG A 147 -24.11 2.09 -10.47
C ARG A 147 -23.33 3.38 -10.27
N GLU A 148 -23.39 3.96 -9.07
CA GLU A 148 -22.77 5.26 -8.75
C GLU A 148 -21.63 5.16 -7.73
N ALA A 149 -21.57 4.06 -6.96
CA ALA A 149 -20.58 3.87 -5.91
C ALA A 149 -19.16 3.82 -6.47
N ALA A 150 -18.30 4.69 -5.95
CA ALA A 150 -16.89 4.71 -6.30
C ALA A 150 -16.18 3.43 -5.86
N ARG A 151 -15.21 2.99 -6.66
CA ARG A 151 -14.29 1.92 -6.28
C ARG A 151 -13.38 2.40 -5.15
N THR A 152 -13.07 1.51 -4.22
CA THR A 152 -12.23 1.78 -3.04
C THR A 152 -10.74 1.76 -3.33
N ALA A 153 -10.31 1.41 -4.55
CA ALA A 153 -8.91 1.19 -4.89
C ALA A 153 -7.99 2.43 -4.79
N PRO A 154 -8.37 3.65 -5.23
CA PRO A 154 -7.45 4.78 -5.11
C PRO A 154 -7.64 5.54 -3.79
N PRO A 155 -6.57 6.13 -3.23
CA PRO A 155 -6.69 7.13 -2.18
C PRO A 155 -7.41 8.36 -2.71
N ARG A 156 -8.18 9.00 -1.83
CA ARG A 156 -8.89 10.25 -2.14
C ARG A 156 -8.90 11.16 -0.92
N GLU A 157 -9.63 12.25 -1.06
CA GLU A 157 -9.69 13.33 -0.07
C GLU A 157 -10.17 12.90 1.33
N ASN A 158 -10.95 11.82 1.39
CA ASN A 158 -11.48 11.24 2.61
C ASN A 158 -10.52 10.24 3.29
N GLY A 159 -9.30 10.11 2.79
CA GLY A 159 -8.41 8.98 3.09
C GLY A 159 -8.67 7.84 2.11
N GLY A 160 -9.22 6.74 2.59
CA GLY A 160 -9.41 5.55 1.76
C GLY A 160 -8.11 4.76 1.66
N ASN A 161 -7.78 4.27 0.46
CA ASN A 161 -6.64 3.36 0.24
C ASN A 161 -5.34 4.14 0.14
N GLN A 162 -4.81 4.54 1.29
CA GLN A 162 -3.62 5.39 1.32
C GLN A 162 -2.34 4.57 1.32
N ASP A 163 -2.40 3.32 1.79
CA ASP A 163 -1.26 2.38 1.82
C ASP A 163 -0.02 3.02 2.47
N ILE A 164 -0.26 3.75 3.57
CA ILE A 164 0.78 4.42 4.35
C ILE A 164 1.21 3.47 5.46
N LYS A 165 2.38 2.85 5.28
CA LYS A 165 2.94 1.90 6.26
C LYS A 165 3.11 2.46 7.67
N ASN A 166 3.22 3.79 7.80
CA ASN A 166 3.40 4.46 9.09
C ASN A 166 2.11 4.68 9.89
N LEU A 167 0.94 4.29 9.37
CA LEU A 167 -0.34 4.28 10.11
C LEU A 167 -0.42 3.09 11.07
N THR A 168 0.57 2.96 11.96
CA THR A 168 0.69 1.85 12.91
C THR A 168 -0.04 2.12 14.23
N ALA A 169 -0.08 1.12 15.12
CA ALA A 169 -0.53 1.33 16.50
C ALA A 169 0.20 2.51 17.17
N GLY A 170 -0.57 3.35 17.85
CA GLY A 170 -0.19 4.66 18.38
C GLY A 170 -0.41 5.84 17.43
N SER A 171 -0.78 5.60 16.16
CA SER A 171 -1.09 6.69 15.23
C SER A 171 -2.35 7.43 15.66
N ARG A 172 -2.36 8.75 15.45
CA ARG A 172 -3.56 9.58 15.55
C ARG A 172 -3.84 10.23 14.21
N VAL A 173 -4.97 9.89 13.60
CA VAL A 173 -5.40 10.40 12.30
C VAL A 173 -6.55 11.39 12.48
N PHE A 174 -6.57 12.43 11.65
CA PHE A 174 -7.60 13.47 11.64
C PHE A 174 -8.29 13.47 10.28
N TYR A 175 -9.42 12.77 10.17
CA TYR A 175 -10.18 12.67 8.93
C TYR A 175 -11.17 13.83 8.77
N PRO A 176 -11.26 14.45 7.58
CA PRO A 176 -12.35 15.37 7.26
C PRO A 176 -13.71 14.65 7.28
N VAL A 177 -14.72 15.30 7.87
CA VAL A 177 -16.09 14.79 7.92
C VAL A 177 -16.93 15.44 6.83
N PHE A 178 -17.49 14.64 5.92
CA PHE A 178 -18.29 15.12 4.79
C PHE A 178 -19.79 14.84 4.90
N VAL A 179 -20.19 13.94 5.82
CA VAL A 179 -21.58 13.53 6.03
C VAL A 179 -21.88 13.39 7.53
N PRO A 180 -23.15 13.54 7.95
CA PRO A 180 -23.54 13.29 9.32
C PRO A 180 -23.10 11.91 9.82
N GLY A 181 -22.45 11.92 10.98
CA GLY A 181 -21.92 10.73 11.62
C GLY A 181 -20.63 10.17 11.06
N ALA A 182 -19.96 10.90 10.15
CA ALA A 182 -18.68 10.58 9.48
C ALA A 182 -18.65 9.29 8.63
N LYS A 183 -19.29 8.21 9.08
CA LYS A 183 -19.38 6.91 8.40
C LYS A 183 -17.99 6.32 8.15
N LEU A 184 -17.22 6.19 9.22
CA LEU A 184 -15.86 5.65 9.21
C LEU A 184 -15.89 4.18 8.76
N SER A 185 -14.99 3.80 7.87
CA SER A 185 -14.76 2.41 7.47
C SER A 185 -13.27 2.12 7.40
N PHE A 186 -12.87 0.86 7.61
CA PHE A 186 -11.48 0.42 7.47
C PHE A 186 -11.40 -1.04 7.00
N GLY A 187 -10.23 -1.44 6.53
CA GLY A 187 -9.89 -2.79 6.07
C GLY A 187 -8.50 -2.80 5.45
N ASP A 188 -8.21 -3.81 4.62
CA ASP A 188 -6.89 -3.93 3.96
C ASP A 188 -5.75 -3.97 4.98
N LEU A 189 -5.82 -4.92 5.92
CA LEU A 189 -4.81 -4.95 6.97
C LEU A 189 -3.52 -5.56 6.41
N HIS A 190 -2.43 -4.87 6.66
CA HIS A 190 -1.11 -5.22 6.19
C HIS A 190 -0.24 -5.61 7.38
N PHE A 191 0.34 -6.81 7.33
CA PHE A 191 1.37 -7.21 8.30
C PHE A 191 2.65 -6.39 8.08
N SER A 192 3.03 -6.15 6.83
CA SER A 192 4.17 -5.29 6.49
C SER A 192 4.11 -4.85 5.04
N GLN A 193 4.58 -3.63 4.75
CA GLN A 193 4.60 -3.05 3.41
C GLN A 193 5.88 -2.25 3.19
N GLY A 194 6.37 -2.25 1.95
CA GLY A 194 7.36 -1.28 1.49
C GLY A 194 6.74 0.02 0.96
N ASP A 195 7.48 1.13 1.01
CA ASP A 195 6.95 2.39 0.48
C ASP A 195 6.59 2.33 -1.01
N GLY A 196 5.40 2.84 -1.30
CA GLY A 196 4.80 2.86 -2.63
C GLY A 196 4.10 1.56 -3.03
N GLU A 197 4.10 0.54 -2.16
CA GLU A 197 3.39 -0.74 -2.36
C GLU A 197 3.58 -1.27 -3.79
N ILE A 198 4.85 -1.29 -4.23
CA ILE A 198 5.17 -1.33 -5.65
C ILE A 198 4.60 -2.57 -6.37
N THR A 199 4.37 -3.66 -5.63
CA THR A 199 3.78 -4.91 -6.14
C THR A 199 2.29 -4.82 -6.47
N PHE A 200 1.58 -3.78 -6.00
CA PHE A 200 0.13 -3.52 -6.10
C PHE A 200 -0.79 -4.58 -5.47
N CYS A 201 -0.54 -5.87 -5.68
CA CYS A 201 -1.03 -6.93 -4.78
C CYS A 201 -0.02 -7.13 -3.63
N GLY A 202 0.71 -6.09 -3.26
CA GLY A 202 1.22 -5.93 -1.91
C GLY A 202 0.12 -5.35 -1.04
N ALA A 203 0.28 -5.20 0.26
CA ALA A 203 1.43 -5.50 1.11
C ALA A 203 1.63 -7.01 1.41
N ILE A 204 2.08 -7.36 2.63
CA ILE A 204 1.72 -8.66 3.21
C ILE A 204 0.28 -8.55 3.69
N GLU A 205 -0.63 -8.98 2.84
CA GLU A 205 -2.08 -8.93 2.99
C GLU A 205 -2.58 -9.94 4.03
N MET A 206 -3.41 -9.50 4.97
CA MET A 206 -3.95 -10.34 6.03
C MET A 206 -5.38 -9.99 6.46
N GLY A 207 -6.09 -10.98 6.99
CA GLY A 207 -7.21 -10.72 7.89
C GLY A 207 -6.69 -10.31 9.27
N GLY A 208 -7.46 -9.51 10.00
CA GLY A 208 -7.07 -9.09 11.34
C GLY A 208 -8.14 -8.28 12.06
N PHE A 209 -7.71 -7.58 13.10
CA PHE A 209 -8.55 -6.66 13.85
C PHE A 209 -7.84 -5.31 14.06
N MET A 210 -8.62 -4.30 14.43
CA MET A 210 -8.13 -3.02 14.87
C MET A 210 -8.92 -2.57 16.09
N ASP A 211 -8.21 -2.11 17.12
CA ASP A 211 -8.80 -1.39 18.23
C ASP A 211 -8.65 0.11 17.99
N LEU A 212 -9.77 0.83 17.99
CA LEU A 212 -9.82 2.24 17.68
C LEU A 212 -10.44 3.03 18.83
N HIS A 213 -9.90 4.22 19.09
CA HIS A 213 -10.60 5.27 19.83
C HIS A 213 -10.96 6.41 18.87
N VAL A 214 -12.16 6.97 19.02
CA VAL A 214 -12.65 8.05 18.15
C VAL A 214 -13.12 9.25 18.98
N ASP A 215 -12.85 10.45 18.47
CA ASP A 215 -13.28 11.72 19.06
C ASP A 215 -13.49 12.78 17.97
N LEU A 216 -13.99 13.96 18.32
CA LEU A 216 -14.36 15.00 17.36
C LEU A 216 -13.70 16.34 17.67
N ILE A 217 -13.21 17.00 16.63
CA ILE A 217 -12.93 18.43 16.65
C ILE A 217 -14.05 19.12 15.87
N LYS A 218 -14.97 19.75 16.60
CA LYS A 218 -16.07 20.50 15.99
C LYS A 218 -15.55 21.66 15.13
N GLY A 219 -15.99 21.72 13.87
CA GLY A 219 -15.51 22.70 12.88
C GLY A 219 -14.01 22.59 12.58
N GLY A 220 -13.40 21.43 12.82
CA GLY A 220 -11.96 21.21 12.72
C GLY A 220 -11.38 21.45 11.32
N MET A 221 -12.14 21.17 10.26
CA MET A 221 -11.66 21.32 8.88
C MET A 221 -11.30 22.77 8.57
N GLU A 222 -12.17 23.71 8.98
CA GLU A 222 -11.91 25.14 8.82
C GLU A 222 -10.82 25.63 9.76
N LYS A 223 -10.91 25.22 11.03
CA LYS A 223 -10.00 25.67 12.09
C LYS A 223 -8.53 25.35 11.79
N TYR A 224 -8.25 24.20 11.17
CA TYR A 224 -6.90 23.73 10.90
C TYR A 224 -6.57 23.65 9.40
N GLY A 225 -7.48 24.08 8.51
CA GLY A 225 -7.27 24.00 7.06
C GLY A 225 -7.23 22.58 6.49
N VAL A 226 -7.71 21.59 7.24
CA VAL A 226 -7.75 20.17 6.82
C VAL A 226 -9.03 19.95 6.02
N ARG A 227 -9.03 20.40 4.75
CA ARG A 227 -10.23 20.38 3.89
C ARG A 227 -10.21 19.29 2.84
N GLU A 228 -9.02 18.89 2.40
CA GLU A 228 -8.85 18.03 1.23
C GLU A 228 -8.24 16.69 1.56
N ASN A 229 -7.33 16.56 2.51
CA ASN A 229 -6.72 15.28 2.83
C ASN A 229 -6.58 15.14 4.34
N ALA A 230 -6.69 13.91 4.85
CA ALA A 230 -6.42 13.62 6.23
C ALA A 230 -4.97 13.99 6.59
N ILE A 231 -4.77 14.41 7.84
CA ILE A 231 -3.44 14.57 8.43
C ILE A 231 -3.29 13.56 9.56
N PHE A 232 -2.08 13.19 9.91
CA PHE A 232 -1.85 12.22 10.96
C PHE A 232 -0.54 12.47 11.71
N MET A 233 -0.49 11.98 12.94
CA MET A 233 0.73 11.76 13.69
C MET A 233 1.07 10.27 13.54
N PRO A 234 2.28 9.92 13.05
CA PRO A 234 2.71 8.53 12.91
C PRO A 234 2.65 7.76 14.22
N GLY A 235 2.51 6.45 14.13
CA GLY A 235 2.47 5.57 15.29
C GLY A 235 3.83 5.41 15.97
N ILE A 236 3.85 4.58 17.02
CA ILE A 236 5.02 4.38 17.88
C ILE A 236 5.49 2.92 17.92
N ARG A 237 4.90 2.07 17.07
CA ARG A 237 5.21 0.63 16.98
C ARG A 237 5.82 0.23 15.65
N ASP A 238 6.39 1.18 14.90
CA ASP A 238 7.16 0.86 13.70
C ASP A 238 8.48 0.15 14.05
N PRO A 239 8.92 -0.85 13.27
CA PRO A 239 10.21 -1.49 13.48
C PRO A 239 11.34 -0.51 13.16
N HIS A 240 12.18 -0.22 14.16
CA HIS A 240 13.28 0.71 14.01
C HIS A 240 14.55 0.05 13.45
N TYR A 241 14.76 0.19 12.14
CA TYR A 241 16.02 -0.17 11.49
C TYR A 241 17.02 1.00 11.49
N SER A 242 18.24 0.75 11.97
CA SER A 242 19.31 1.76 12.02
C SER A 242 20.30 1.68 10.86
N GLU A 243 20.26 0.59 10.10
CA GLU A 243 21.27 0.23 9.12
C GLU A 243 20.65 -0.01 7.74
N TRP A 244 21.03 0.82 6.77
CA TRP A 244 20.40 0.84 5.46
C TRP A 244 21.44 0.70 4.34
N ILE A 245 21.02 0.15 3.21
CA ILE A 245 21.66 0.37 1.91
C ILE A 245 20.65 1.10 1.01
N ALA A 246 21.10 2.10 0.26
CA ALA A 246 20.21 2.96 -0.51
C ALA A 246 20.56 2.95 -2.00
N PHE A 247 19.54 3.00 -2.84
CA PHE A 247 19.66 3.03 -4.30
C PHE A 247 18.92 4.26 -4.83
N SER A 248 19.55 5.00 -5.73
CA SER A 248 18.98 6.18 -6.36
C SER A 248 18.57 5.90 -7.80
N GLY A 249 17.53 6.59 -8.26
CA GLY A 249 17.13 6.67 -9.65
C GLY A 249 16.79 8.11 -10.07
N VAL A 250 16.81 8.36 -11.38
CA VAL A 250 16.59 9.68 -11.99
C VAL A 250 15.56 9.60 -13.11
N SER A 251 15.07 10.75 -13.59
CA SER A 251 14.05 10.88 -14.65
C SER A 251 14.54 10.56 -16.08
N VAL A 252 15.25 9.44 -16.25
CA VAL A 252 15.76 8.94 -17.54
C VAL A 252 15.27 7.52 -17.75
N ASP A 253 14.62 7.23 -18.87
CA ASP A 253 14.08 5.89 -19.10
C ASP A 253 15.16 4.89 -19.56
N SER A 254 14.79 3.61 -19.63
CA SER A 254 15.70 2.52 -20.01
C SER A 254 16.28 2.63 -21.41
N LYS A 255 15.72 3.50 -22.27
CA LYS A 255 16.23 3.80 -23.62
C LYS A 255 17.11 5.05 -23.63
N GLY A 256 17.36 5.66 -22.48
CA GLY A 256 18.14 6.88 -22.34
C GLY A 256 17.38 8.16 -22.70
N LYS A 257 16.05 8.11 -22.87
CA LYS A 257 15.27 9.33 -23.13
C LYS A 257 15.07 10.09 -21.81
N GLN A 258 15.34 11.39 -21.89
CA GLN A 258 15.16 12.34 -20.78
C GLN A 258 13.66 12.66 -20.58
N HIS A 259 13.22 12.62 -19.34
CA HIS A 259 11.91 13.11 -18.89
C HIS A 259 12.09 14.29 -17.92
N TYR A 260 11.09 15.17 -17.81
CA TYR A 260 11.19 16.38 -16.99
C TYR A 260 10.58 16.16 -15.61
N LEU A 261 11.42 16.17 -14.56
CA LEU A 261 11.03 16.04 -13.15
C LEU A 261 10.05 14.89 -12.88
N ASP A 262 10.24 13.76 -13.56
CA ASP A 262 9.41 12.58 -13.41
C ASP A 262 9.89 11.75 -12.21
N SER A 263 9.21 11.93 -11.06
CA SER A 263 9.50 11.23 -9.81
C SER A 263 9.06 9.77 -9.82
N TRP A 264 8.04 9.44 -10.62
CA TRP A 264 7.58 8.06 -10.81
C TRP A 264 8.66 7.24 -11.49
N LEU A 265 9.17 7.74 -12.61
CA LEU A 265 10.28 7.12 -13.34
C LEU A 265 11.56 7.07 -12.50
N ALA A 266 11.87 8.13 -11.76
CA ALA A 266 13.01 8.14 -10.86
C ALA A 266 12.90 7.05 -9.78
N TYR A 267 11.72 6.86 -9.17
CA TYR A 267 11.53 5.79 -8.17
C TYR A 267 11.56 4.40 -8.81
N MET A 268 11.00 4.26 -10.02
CA MET A 268 11.07 3.03 -10.81
C MET A 268 12.51 2.58 -11.07
N ASN A 269 13.37 3.53 -11.42
CA ASN A 269 14.79 3.29 -11.64
C ASN A 269 15.53 2.91 -10.35
N ALA A 270 15.19 3.55 -9.22
CA ALA A 270 15.75 3.20 -7.91
C ALA A 270 15.40 1.75 -7.52
N CYS A 271 14.13 1.35 -7.70
CA CYS A 271 13.67 -0.01 -7.43
C CYS A 271 14.33 -1.05 -8.37
N ASN A 272 14.43 -0.76 -9.67
CA ASN A 272 15.12 -1.66 -10.61
C ASN A 272 16.60 -1.85 -10.25
N HIS A 273 17.28 -0.78 -9.85
CA HIS A 273 18.67 -0.86 -9.39
C HIS A 273 18.80 -1.71 -8.11
N ALA A 274 17.90 -1.54 -7.15
CA ALA A 274 17.83 -2.36 -5.95
C ALA A 274 17.62 -3.85 -6.28
N ILE A 275 16.71 -4.17 -7.21
CA ILE A 275 16.46 -5.55 -7.68
C ILE A 275 17.73 -6.13 -8.29
N ASP A 276 18.37 -5.41 -9.21
CA ASP A 276 19.58 -5.88 -9.91
C ASP A 276 20.75 -6.10 -8.93
N TYR A 277 20.81 -5.32 -7.85
CA TYR A 277 21.76 -5.50 -6.76
C TYR A 277 21.49 -6.78 -5.97
N LEU A 278 20.26 -7.00 -5.51
CA LEU A 278 19.87 -8.20 -4.76
C LEU A 278 20.05 -9.48 -5.59
N MET A 279 19.89 -9.42 -6.92
CA MET A 279 20.17 -10.54 -7.81
C MET A 279 21.64 -10.97 -7.78
N LYS A 280 22.59 -10.08 -7.44
CA LYS A 280 24.01 -10.46 -7.27
C LYS A 280 24.23 -11.35 -6.05
N PHE A 281 23.29 -11.36 -5.11
CA PHE A 281 23.29 -12.23 -3.94
C PHE A 281 22.54 -13.55 -4.17
N GLY A 282 22.11 -13.83 -5.40
CA GLY A 282 21.47 -15.10 -5.76
C GLY A 282 19.95 -15.12 -5.64
N TYR A 283 19.30 -14.00 -5.29
CA TYR A 283 17.85 -13.87 -5.42
C TYR A 283 17.42 -13.86 -6.90
N THR A 284 16.24 -14.38 -7.19
CA THR A 284 15.56 -14.10 -8.47
C THR A 284 15.07 -12.65 -8.48
N ASP A 285 14.83 -12.13 -9.68
CA ASP A 285 14.27 -10.78 -9.85
C ASP A 285 12.92 -10.62 -9.15
N ILE A 286 12.05 -11.63 -9.24
CA ILE A 286 10.74 -11.61 -8.56
C ILE A 286 10.87 -11.73 -7.04
N GLN A 287 11.82 -12.51 -6.50
CA GLN A 287 12.08 -12.53 -5.05
C GLN A 287 12.51 -11.14 -4.56
N ALA A 288 13.44 -10.51 -5.26
CA ALA A 288 13.91 -9.17 -4.94
C ALA A 288 12.77 -8.13 -5.02
N TYR A 289 11.91 -8.21 -6.04
CA TYR A 289 10.75 -7.32 -6.15
C TYR A 289 9.75 -7.51 -5.01
N MET A 290 9.49 -8.76 -4.61
CA MET A 290 8.61 -9.08 -3.49
C MET A 290 9.18 -8.57 -2.16
N ILE A 291 10.51 -8.65 -1.93
CA ILE A 291 11.16 -8.04 -0.77
C ILE A 291 10.86 -6.53 -0.72
N LEU A 292 11.04 -5.82 -1.85
CA LEU A 292 10.80 -4.37 -1.89
C LEU A 292 9.32 -3.98 -1.69
N GLY A 293 8.37 -4.84 -2.05
CA GLY A 293 6.95 -4.60 -1.81
C GLY A 293 6.49 -4.87 -0.38
N THR A 294 7.25 -5.62 0.41
CA THR A 294 6.79 -6.22 1.69
C THR A 294 7.64 -5.85 2.89
N ALA A 295 8.96 -5.85 2.75
CA ALA A 295 9.85 -5.40 3.81
C ALA A 295 9.64 -3.89 4.01
N PRO A 296 9.85 -3.37 5.23
CA PRO A 296 9.68 -1.94 5.56
C PRO A 296 10.84 -1.11 4.97
N VAL A 297 10.92 -1.07 3.65
CA VAL A 297 11.83 -0.22 2.88
C VAL A 297 11.32 1.22 2.89
N GLU A 298 12.26 2.16 2.81
CA GLU A 298 11.93 3.59 2.77
C GLU A 298 12.09 4.12 1.34
N GLY A 299 11.02 4.69 0.80
CA GLY A 299 10.98 5.37 -0.48
C GLY A 299 10.99 6.87 -0.27
N ARG A 300 11.93 7.58 -0.90
CA ARG A 300 12.06 9.04 -0.73
C ARG A 300 12.08 9.74 -2.06
N LEU A 301 11.31 10.82 -2.16
CA LEU A 301 11.50 11.87 -3.15
C LEU A 301 12.67 12.75 -2.67
N SER A 302 13.90 12.32 -2.94
CA SER A 302 15.12 12.98 -2.45
C SER A 302 15.29 14.39 -2.99
N GLY A 303 14.97 14.61 -4.27
CA GLY A 303 15.03 15.91 -4.92
C GLY A 303 14.03 15.99 -6.06
N VAL A 304 13.21 17.04 -6.07
CA VAL A 304 12.12 17.22 -7.06
C VAL A 304 12.20 18.55 -7.80
N VAL A 305 13.36 19.22 -7.73
CA VAL A 305 13.54 20.60 -8.23
C VAL A 305 14.72 20.76 -9.18
N ASP A 306 15.67 19.83 -9.17
CA ASP A 306 16.93 19.95 -9.91
C ASP A 306 16.73 19.57 -11.39
N ILE A 307 16.39 20.54 -12.22
CA ILE A 307 16.13 20.29 -13.64
C ILE A 307 17.34 19.66 -14.36
N PRO A 308 17.13 18.68 -15.26
CA PRO A 308 15.82 18.12 -15.66
C PRO A 308 15.33 16.95 -14.79
N ASN A 309 16.10 16.47 -13.81
CA ASN A 309 15.89 15.18 -13.16
C ASN A 309 15.30 15.31 -11.76
N ALA A 310 14.18 14.63 -11.52
CA ALA A 310 13.87 14.23 -10.16
C ALA A 310 14.87 13.16 -9.72
N CYS A 311 15.12 13.08 -8.42
CA CYS A 311 15.91 12.06 -7.76
C CYS A 311 15.05 11.39 -6.70
N SER A 312 14.81 10.09 -6.88
CA SER A 312 14.14 9.26 -5.89
C SER A 312 15.10 8.20 -5.37
N THR A 313 14.94 7.79 -4.12
CA THR A 313 15.76 6.75 -3.51
C THR A 313 14.90 5.70 -2.81
N ILE A 314 15.39 4.46 -2.79
CA ILE A 314 14.84 3.37 -1.99
C ILE A 314 15.91 2.87 -1.02
N TYR A 315 15.57 2.73 0.25
CA TYR A 315 16.45 2.27 1.32
C TYR A 315 15.98 0.90 1.77
N ILE A 316 16.88 -0.09 1.71
CA ILE A 316 16.62 -1.44 2.19
C ILE A 316 17.26 -1.58 3.58
N PRO A 317 16.50 -1.99 4.61
CA PRO A 317 17.05 -2.26 5.92
C PRO A 317 17.95 -3.49 5.85
N ARG A 318 19.23 -3.35 6.19
CA ARG A 318 20.21 -4.44 6.05
C ARG A 318 19.96 -5.59 7.03
N ALA A 319 19.34 -5.28 8.17
CA ALA A 319 19.11 -6.25 9.24
C ALA A 319 18.03 -7.29 8.92
N ILE A 320 17.33 -7.17 7.79
CA ILE A 320 16.31 -8.16 7.39
C ILE A 320 16.93 -9.42 6.75
N PHE A 321 18.21 -9.37 6.40
CA PHE A 321 18.94 -10.47 5.78
C PHE A 321 19.78 -11.20 6.82
N ASP A 322 19.83 -12.53 6.72
CA ASP A 322 20.67 -13.36 7.61
C ASP A 322 22.18 -13.27 7.27
N PHE A 323 22.56 -12.43 6.31
CA PHE A 323 23.90 -12.23 5.81
C PHE A 323 24.18 -10.75 5.48
N ASP A 324 25.46 -10.39 5.34
CA ASP A 324 25.85 -9.02 5.03
C ASP A 324 25.67 -8.70 3.55
N ILE A 325 24.79 -7.74 3.26
CA ILE A 325 24.54 -7.24 1.90
C ILE A 325 25.40 -6.02 1.53
N ARG A 326 26.41 -5.64 2.32
CA ARG A 326 27.28 -4.51 1.99
C ARG A 326 28.25 -4.85 0.84
N PRO A 327 28.56 -3.88 -0.04
CA PRO A 327 29.67 -4.03 -0.97
C PRO A 327 31.00 -4.24 -0.22
N SER A 328 31.77 -5.23 -0.65
CA SER A 328 33.10 -5.55 -0.09
C SER A 328 34.10 -5.75 -1.21
N ALA A 329 35.34 -5.28 -1.02
CA ALA A 329 36.46 -5.58 -1.92
C ALA A 329 36.97 -7.04 -1.78
N LYS A 330 36.50 -7.76 -0.76
CA LYS A 330 36.91 -9.13 -0.46
C LYS A 330 35.73 -10.08 -0.61
N GLY A 331 35.99 -11.20 -1.29
CA GLY A 331 35.01 -12.27 -1.49
C GLY A 331 34.02 -11.97 -2.62
N ALA A 332 33.34 -13.02 -3.09
CA ALA A 332 32.15 -12.86 -3.92
C ALA A 332 30.95 -12.52 -3.00
N PRO A 333 29.91 -11.86 -3.51
CA PRO A 333 28.65 -11.70 -2.79
C PRO A 333 28.15 -13.07 -2.30
N HIS A 334 27.56 -13.09 -1.10
CA HIS A 334 26.87 -14.28 -0.60
C HIS A 334 25.86 -14.79 -1.64
N GLN A 335 25.70 -16.11 -1.74
CA GLN A 335 24.78 -16.71 -2.69
C GLN A 335 23.66 -17.43 -1.93
N VAL A 336 22.47 -16.84 -1.98
CA VAL A 336 21.26 -17.33 -1.33
C VAL A 336 20.96 -18.76 -1.77
N LYS A 337 20.73 -19.64 -0.80
CA LYS A 337 20.35 -21.01 -1.05
C LYS A 337 18.87 -21.07 -1.40
N GLN A 338 18.60 -21.24 -2.70
CA GLN A 338 17.23 -21.27 -3.21
C GLN A 338 16.39 -22.38 -2.58
N GLY A 339 15.17 -22.02 -2.18
CA GLY A 339 14.18 -22.90 -1.58
C GLY A 339 13.02 -23.16 -2.55
N MET A 340 11.79 -23.00 -2.04
CA MET A 340 10.59 -23.10 -2.87
C MET A 340 10.57 -21.95 -3.89
N GLN A 341 10.29 -22.26 -5.15
CA GLN A 341 10.14 -21.23 -6.17
C GLN A 341 8.88 -20.40 -5.94
N VAL A 342 8.92 -19.11 -6.29
CA VAL A 342 7.74 -18.24 -6.31
C VAL A 342 6.74 -18.75 -7.36
N PRO A 343 5.50 -19.12 -6.97
CA PRO A 343 4.44 -19.44 -7.92
C PRO A 343 4.22 -18.34 -8.97
N ARG A 344 4.03 -18.77 -10.22
CA ARG A 344 3.78 -17.90 -11.39
C ARG A 344 2.60 -18.43 -12.20
N SER A 345 1.77 -17.53 -12.71
CA SER A 345 0.74 -17.80 -13.70
C SER A 345 0.87 -16.82 -14.86
N SER A 346 1.00 -17.35 -16.08
CA SER A 346 1.23 -16.54 -17.29
C SER A 346 0.04 -15.67 -17.67
N ASN A 347 0.32 -14.43 -18.10
CA ASN A 347 -0.63 -13.41 -18.54
C ASN A 347 -1.32 -13.67 -19.89
#